data_AF-A0A5E4Q1D6-F1
#
_entry.id   AF-A0A5E4Q1D6-F1
#
_cell.length_a   1.000
_cell.length_b   1.000
_cell.length_c   1.000
_cell.angle_alpha   90.00
_cell.angle_beta   90.00
_cell.angle_gamma   90.00
#
_symmetry.space_group_name_H-M   'P 1'
#
loop_
_entity.id
_entity.type
_entity.pdbx_description
1 polymer ?
#
loop_
_entity_poly.entity_id
_entity_poly.type
_entity_poly.pdbx_seq_one_letter_code
_entity_poly.pdbx_strand_id
1 'polypeptide(L)'
;MFVLTEMKDVIRVNPAHFHLSLLESITSLLNRKLANKVVLNIGLCIALFDITHIGHSYIFPGDGSSHTEVKFRYIVFRPIVEEILIGKIRSCSREGVHGVDIGIFR
;
A
#
# COMPACT_ATOMS: atom_id res chain seq x y z
N MET A 1 9.34 13.25 -0.02
CA MET A 1 8.03 13.07 0.63
C MET A 1 7.20 11.93 0.03
N PHE A 2 6.67 12.01 -1.19
CA PHE A 2 5.96 10.90 -1.85
C PHE A 2 6.81 10.27 -2.94
N VAL A 3 6.88 8.94 -2.96
CA VAL A 3 7.67 8.17 -3.93
C VAL A 3 6.86 7.02 -4.50
N LEU A 4 7.08 6.72 -5.78
CA LEU A 4 6.60 5.48 -6.39
C LEU A 4 7.58 4.36 -6.05
N THR A 5 7.09 3.34 -5.37
CA THR A 5 7.89 2.15 -5.03
C THR A 5 7.36 0.95 -5.78
N GLU A 6 8.24 0.26 -6.50
CA GLU A 6 7.93 -1.03 -7.12
C GLU A 6 7.95 -2.14 -6.06
N MET A 7 6.88 -2.93 -6.03
CA MET A 7 6.73 -4.05 -5.12
C MET A 7 6.30 -5.30 -5.87
N LYS A 8 6.68 -6.46 -5.35
CA LYS A 8 6.21 -7.78 -5.79
C LYS A 8 5.45 -8.42 -4.63
N ASP A 9 4.27 -8.96 -4.92
CA ASP A 9 3.46 -9.70 -3.93
C ASP A 9 2.69 -10.84 -4.60
N VAL A 10 2.24 -11.80 -3.78
CA VAL A 10 1.35 -12.87 -4.21
C VAL A 10 -0.03 -12.61 -3.63
N ILE A 11 -1.02 -12.47 -4.51
CA ILE A 11 -2.39 -12.14 -4.12
C ILE A 11 -3.26 -13.39 -4.24
N ARG A 12 -3.86 -13.77 -3.11
CA ARG A 12 -4.87 -14.83 -3.04
C ARG A 12 -6.24 -14.27 -3.40
N VAL A 13 -6.76 -14.69 -4.55
CA VAL A 13 -8.10 -14.39 -5.04
C VAL A 13 -9.03 -15.57 -4.72
N ASN A 14 -10.02 -15.31 -3.86
CA ASN A 14 -11.02 -16.32 -3.48
C ASN A 14 -11.96 -16.60 -4.67
N PRO A 15 -12.38 -17.86 -4.91
CA PRO A 15 -13.30 -18.23 -6.00
C PRO A 15 -14.59 -17.41 -6.05
N ALA A 16 -15.08 -16.94 -4.91
CA ALA A 16 -16.25 -16.06 -4.83
C ALA A 16 -16.07 -14.77 -5.63
N HIS A 17 -14.83 -14.31 -5.86
CA HIS A 17 -14.51 -13.09 -6.61
C HIS A 17 -14.14 -13.37 -8.07
N PHE A 18 -14.23 -14.61 -8.57
CA PHE A 18 -13.90 -14.94 -9.96
C PHE A 18 -14.89 -14.38 -10.98
N HIS A 19 -16.05 -13.89 -10.52
CA HIS A 19 -17.01 -13.17 -11.37
C HIS A 19 -16.53 -11.74 -11.71
N LEU A 20 -15.59 -11.18 -10.94
CA LEU A 20 -15.01 -9.86 -11.18
C LEU A 20 -13.80 -9.98 -12.11
N SER A 21 -13.43 -8.87 -12.75
CA SER A 21 -12.16 -8.87 -13.49
C SER A 21 -10.98 -9.10 -12.54
N LEU A 22 -9.98 -9.84 -13.02
CA LEU A 22 -8.77 -10.13 -12.22
C LEU A 22 -8.11 -8.83 -11.75
N LEU A 23 -8.06 -7.82 -12.62
CA LEU A 23 -7.49 -6.50 -12.32
C LEU A 23 -8.22 -5.79 -11.17
N GLU A 24 -9.55 -5.75 -11.19
CA GLU A 24 -10.33 -5.14 -10.11
C GLU A 24 -10.17 -5.90 -8.80
N SER A 25 -10.21 -7.23 -8.86
CA SER A 25 -10.01 -8.09 -7.69
C SER A 25 -8.63 -7.86 -7.06
N ILE A 26 -7.58 -7.87 -7.87
CA ILE A 26 -6.20 -7.64 -7.43
C ILE A 26 -6.06 -6.22 -6.86
N THR A 27 -6.60 -5.20 -7.54
CA THR A 27 -6.53 -3.80 -7.10
C THR A 27 -7.20 -3.62 -5.73
N SER A 28 -8.40 -4.18 -5.56
CA SER A 28 -9.14 -4.14 -4.30
C SER A 28 -8.39 -4.84 -3.17
N LEU A 29 -7.84 -6.04 -3.44
CA LEU A 29 -7.08 -6.81 -2.47
C LEU A 29 -5.76 -6.13 -2.08
N LEU A 30 -5.04 -5.54 -3.05
CA LEU A 30 -3.81 -4.77 -2.80
C LEU A 30 -4.11 -3.54 -1.93
N ASN A 31 -5.13 -2.77 -2.26
CA ASN A 31 -5.53 -1.61 -1.46
C ASN A 31 -5.96 -2.04 -0.06
N ARG A 32 -6.74 -3.12 0.10
CA ARG A 32 -7.09 -3.63 1.43
C ARG A 32 -5.88 -4.12 2.22
N LYS A 33 -4.88 -4.68 1.55
CA LYS A 33 -3.67 -5.23 2.18
C LYS A 33 -2.69 -4.14 2.60
N LEU A 34 -2.52 -3.09 1.79
CA LEU A 34 -1.44 -2.11 1.93
C LEU A 34 -1.89 -0.69 2.27
N ALA A 35 -3.14 -0.30 1.99
CA ALA A 35 -3.58 1.06 2.28
C ALA A 35 -3.43 1.36 3.78
N ASN A 36 -2.83 2.51 4.08
CA ASN A 36 -2.55 2.99 5.42
C ASN A 36 -1.67 2.05 6.27
N LYS A 37 -0.85 1.21 5.62
CA LYS A 37 0.12 0.36 6.32
C LYS A 37 1.54 0.90 6.17
N VAL A 38 2.29 0.84 7.26
CA VAL A 38 3.72 1.15 7.27
C VAL A 38 4.50 -0.13 6.97
N VAL A 39 5.23 -0.13 5.86
CA VAL A 39 6.13 -1.23 5.48
C VAL A 39 7.55 -0.84 5.87
N LEU A 40 8.23 -1.72 6.61
CA LEU A 40 9.61 -1.53 7.06
C LEU A 40 10.53 -1.22 5.88
N ASN A 41 11.42 -0.24 6.05
CA ASN A 41 12.37 0.26 5.04
C ASN A 41 11.76 0.91 3.79
N ILE A 42 10.43 0.95 3.66
CA ILE A 42 9.75 1.56 2.52
C ILE A 42 9.00 2.83 2.94
N GLY A 43 8.11 2.76 3.93
CA GLY A 43 7.33 3.90 4.41
C GLY A 43 5.83 3.61 4.51
N LEU A 44 5.03 4.68 4.61
CA LEU A 44 3.58 4.59 4.70
C LEU A 44 2.95 4.45 3.31
N CYS A 45 2.24 3.35 3.07
CA CYS A 45 1.55 3.08 1.82
C CYS A 45 0.22 3.85 1.75
N ILE A 46 -0.02 4.57 0.66
CA ILE A 46 -1.21 5.43 0.49
C ILE A 46 -2.21 4.78 -0.46
N ALA A 47 -1.81 4.62 -1.72
CA ALA A 47 -2.68 4.12 -2.78
C ALA A 47 -1.88 3.40 -3.87
N LEU A 48 -2.53 2.46 -4.54
CA LEU A 48 -2.01 1.79 -5.72
C LEU A 48 -1.92 2.80 -6.87
N PHE A 49 -0.77 2.86 -7.54
CA PHE A 49 -0.60 3.69 -8.74
C PHE A 49 -1.01 2.90 -9.99
N ASP A 50 -0.32 1.79 -10.25
CA ASP A 50 -0.64 0.87 -11.34
C ASP A 50 -0.06 -0.53 -11.11
N ILE A 51 -0.51 -1.49 -11.93
CA ILE A 51 -0.02 -2.86 -11.95
C ILE A 51 0.83 -3.01 -13.22
N THR A 52 2.11 -3.27 -13.04
CA THR A 52 3.08 -3.32 -14.15
C THR A 52 3.16 -4.71 -14.78
N HIS A 53 2.95 -5.76 -13.99
CA HIS A 53 2.99 -7.13 -14.48
C HIS A 53 2.09 -8.05 -13.67
N ILE A 54 1.31 -8.88 -14.38
CA ILE A 54 0.55 -9.98 -13.81
C ILE A 54 1.22 -11.27 -14.28
N GLY A 55 1.76 -12.04 -13.35
CA GLY A 55 2.44 -13.29 -13.61
C GLY A 55 1.47 -14.47 -13.69
N HIS A 56 2.02 -15.67 -13.48
CA HIS A 56 1.23 -16.89 -13.49
C HIS A 56 0.33 -16.98 -12.26
N SER A 57 -0.89 -17.49 -12.49
CA SER A 57 -1.84 -17.85 -11.45
C SER A 57 -1.77 -19.34 -11.20
N TYR A 58 -1.64 -19.73 -9.93
CA TYR A 58 -1.64 -21.13 -9.52
C TYR A 58 -2.73 -21.38 -8.48
N ILE A 59 -3.35 -22.56 -8.55
CA ILE A 59 -4.39 -22.97 -7.61
C ILE A 59 -3.78 -24.01 -6.69
N PHE A 60 -3.79 -23.74 -5.38
CA PHE A 60 -3.34 -24.74 -4.41
C PHE A 60 -4.42 -25.83 -4.25
N PRO A 61 -4.03 -27.12 -4.33
CA PRO A 61 -4.95 -28.21 -4.05
C PRO A 61 -5.41 -28.11 -2.58
N GLY A 62 -6.73 -28.01 -2.37
CA GLY A 62 -7.37 -27.88 -1.05
C GLY A 62 -7.87 -26.47 -0.68
N ASP A 63 -7.26 -25.40 -1.19
CA ASP A 63 -7.72 -24.01 -0.95
C ASP A 63 -8.72 -23.55 -2.03
N GLY A 64 -8.59 -24.08 -3.26
CA GLY A 64 -9.42 -23.71 -4.40
C GLY A 64 -9.26 -22.26 -4.89
N SER A 65 -8.54 -21.42 -4.13
CA SER A 65 -8.26 -20.03 -4.46
C SER A 65 -7.12 -19.92 -5.46
N SER A 66 -7.19 -18.89 -6.31
CA SER A 66 -6.12 -18.56 -7.25
C SER A 66 -5.09 -17.68 -6.55
N HIS A 67 -3.82 -18.05 -6.62
CA HIS A 67 -2.70 -17.27 -6.11
C HIS A 67 -1.95 -16.71 -7.32
N THR A 68 -1.99 -15.39 -7.46
CA THR A 68 -1.44 -14.69 -8.62
C THR A 68 -0.26 -13.84 -8.19
N GLU A 69 0.90 -14.06 -8.81
CA GLU A 69 2.05 -13.17 -8.62
C GLU A 69 1.80 -11.85 -9.35
N VAL A 70 2.00 -10.73 -8.66
CA VAL A 70 1.81 -9.39 -9.24
C VAL A 70 3.00 -8.50 -8.92
N LYS A 71 3.39 -7.68 -9.90
CA LYS A 71 4.30 -6.55 -9.72
C LYS A 71 3.52 -5.27 -9.95
N PHE A 72 3.68 -4.32 -9.05
CA PHE A 72 2.90 -3.08 -9.06
C PHE A 72 3.71 -1.92 -8.49
N ARG A 73 3.28 -0.69 -8.80
CA ARG A 73 3.82 0.52 -8.20
C ARG A 73 2.83 1.08 -7.19
N TYR A 74 3.34 1.41 -6.02
CA TYR A 74 2.54 1.98 -4.93
C TYR A 74 3.04 3.38 -4.60
N ILE A 75 2.11 4.29 -4.29
CA ILE A 75 2.44 5.62 -3.79
C ILE A 75 2.71 5.47 -2.29
N VAL A 76 3.94 5.78 -1.90
CA VAL A 76 4.42 5.66 -0.53
C VAL A 76 4.86 7.03 -0.03
N PHE A 77 4.43 7.38 1.18
CA PHE A 77 5.00 8.50 1.93
C PHE A 77 6.27 8.04 2.64
N ARG A 78 7.40 8.61 2.20
CA ARG A 78 8.74 8.41 2.73
C ARG A 78 9.44 9.79 2.76
N PRO A 79 9.42 10.49 3.90
CA PRO A 79 10.13 11.75 4.05
C PRO A 79 11.63 11.49 4.13
N ILE A 80 12.43 12.40 3.58
CA ILE A 80 13.90 12.34 3.69
C ILE A 80 14.40 13.23 4.83
N VAL A 81 15.59 12.91 5.35
CA VAL A 81 16.27 13.77 6.32
C VAL A 81 16.50 15.14 5.68
N GLU A 82 16.25 16.22 6.45
CA GLU A 82 16.32 17.62 5.99
C GLU A 82 15.25 18.07 4.98
N GLU A 83 14.20 17.27 4.75
CA GLU A 83 13.06 17.71 3.93
C GLU A 83 12.19 18.75 4.67
N ILE A 84 11.89 19.88 4.01
CA ILE A 84 11.00 20.90 4.56
C ILE A 84 9.55 20.53 4.25
N LEU A 85 8.74 20.33 5.30
CA LEU A 85 7.33 19.98 5.21
C LEU A 85 6.44 21.03 5.90
N ILE A 86 5.26 21.26 5.33
CA ILE A 86 4.25 22.13 5.92
C ILE A 86 3.22 21.26 6.63
N GLY A 87 2.91 21.58 7.89
CA GLY A 87 1.92 20.86 8.69
C GLY A 87 1.19 21.78 9.66
N LYS A 88 0.12 21.27 10.25
CA LYS A 88 -0.67 21.96 11.28
C LYS A 88 -0.25 21.46 12.66
N ILE A 89 -0.16 22.37 13.62
CA ILE A 89 0.16 22.02 15.00
C ILE A 89 -1.06 21.33 15.62
N ARG A 90 -0.91 20.09 16.10
CA ARG A 90 -1.98 19.35 16.81
C ARG A 90 -1.95 19.61 18.31
N SER A 91 -0.77 19.64 18.93
CA SER A 91 -0.63 19.98 20.35
C SER A 91 0.67 20.72 20.65
N CYS A 92 0.66 21.45 21.76
CA CYS A 92 1.82 22.18 22.28
C CYS A 92 1.90 21.94 23.79
N SER A 93 3.04 21.45 24.27
CA SER A 93 3.35 21.27 25.69
C SER A 93 4.58 22.10 26.07
N ARG A 94 4.93 22.12 27.36
CA ARG A 94 6.16 22.76 27.84
C ARG A 94 7.43 22.07 27.34
N GLU A 95 7.36 20.79 26.94
CA GLU A 95 8.50 20.06 26.35
C GLU A 95 8.70 20.38 24.87
N GLY A 96 7.67 20.92 24.21
CA GLY A 96 7.73 21.36 22.82
C GLY A 96 6.40 21.21 22.07
N VAL A 97 6.48 21.37 20.75
CA VAL A 97 5.34 21.14 19.86
C VAL A 97 5.27 19.65 19.54
N HIS A 98 4.21 18.99 19.97
CA HIS A 98 4.00 17.57 19.75
C HIS A 98 2.89 17.35 18.72
N GLY A 99 3.07 16.37 17.83
CA GLY A 99 2.09 16.05 16.80
C GLY A 99 1.93 17.18 15.79
N VAL A 100 2.87 17.32 14.86
CA VAL A 100 2.60 18.09 13.64
C VAL A 100 1.81 17.19 12.69
N ASP A 101 0.57 17.58 12.42
CA ASP A 101 -0.31 16.87 11.50
C ASP A 101 -0.03 17.33 10.06
N ILE A 102 0.41 16.40 9.23
CA ILE A 102 0.68 16.61 7.80
C ILE A 102 -0.52 16.09 6.96
N GLY A 103 -1.58 15.61 7.61
CA GLY A 103 -2.82 15.11 7.00
C GLY A 103 -2.78 13.65 6.57
N ILE A 104 -1.65 12.96 6.75
CA ILE A 104 -1.39 11.62 6.21
C ILE A 104 -1.30 10.57 7.33
N PHE A 105 -0.93 11.00 8.55
CA PHE A 105 -0.90 10.16 9.74
C PHE A 105 -2.06 10.56 10.64
N ARG A 106 -2.98 9.63 10.89
CA ARG A 106 -4.15 9.88 11.72
C ARG A 106 -4.06 9.14 13.05
#